data_AF-A0A6A6Y8U1-F1
#
_entry.id   AF-A0A6A6Y8U1-F1
#
_cell.length_a   1.000
_cell.length_b   1.000
_cell.length_c   1.000
_cell.angle_alpha   90.00
_cell.angle_beta   90.00
_cell.angle_gamma   90.00
#
_symmetry.space_group_name_H-M   'P 1'
#
loop_
_entity.id
_entity.type
_entity.pdbx_description
1 polymer ?
#
loop_
_entity_poly.entity_id
_entity_poly.type
_entity_poly.pdbx_seq_one_letter_code
_entity_poly.pdbx_strand_id
1 'polypeptide(L)'
;PITNDDLLAHETSMLHIMSRPLQPPPSHIDRTRKGLSYLEAYSYNPDSQTRLGGKGEGILHPIKAKEKRDTVGLGMKLKSSKNGKAHVPKRPINLDANKIRKMHNEDTKKQKKL
;
A
#
# COMPACT_ATOMS: atom_id res chain seq x y z
N PRO A 1 -51.32 18.74 12.77
CA PRO A 1 -50.45 17.66 13.29
C PRO A 1 -50.36 16.60 12.19
N ILE A 2 -49.17 16.25 11.74
CA ILE A 2 -48.98 15.27 10.67
C ILE A 2 -49.17 13.89 11.32
N THR A 3 -50.17 13.13 10.88
CA THR A 3 -50.49 11.80 11.40
C THR A 3 -49.53 10.76 10.82
N ASN A 4 -49.11 9.77 11.62
CA ASN A 4 -48.10 8.77 11.24
C ASN A 4 -48.52 7.84 10.08
N ASP A 5 -49.79 7.88 9.66
CA ASP A 5 -50.35 7.05 8.59
C ASP A 5 -50.18 7.67 7.19
N ASP A 6 -49.67 8.91 7.09
CA ASP A 6 -49.36 9.53 5.79
C ASP A 6 -48.04 8.97 5.22
N LEU A 7 -48.11 8.35 4.04
CA LEU A 7 -46.94 7.82 3.32
C LEU A 7 -45.84 8.90 3.14
N LEU A 8 -46.24 10.16 2.90
CA LEU A 8 -45.31 11.28 2.80
C LEU A 8 -44.59 11.57 4.12
N ALA A 9 -45.27 11.42 5.26
CA ALA A 9 -44.69 11.64 6.58
C ALA A 9 -43.68 10.53 6.93
N HIS A 10 -43.99 9.29 6.54
CA HIS A 10 -43.06 8.17 6.64
C HIS A 10 -41.82 8.38 5.75
N GLU A 11 -41.99 8.74 4.47
CA GLU A 11 -40.89 8.94 3.52
C GLU A 11 -39.95 10.11 3.88
N THR A 12 -40.51 11.18 4.46
CA THR A 12 -39.76 12.36 4.89
C THR A 12 -39.19 12.23 6.31
N SER A 13 -39.55 11.17 7.04
CA SER A 13 -38.98 10.88 8.35
C SER A 13 -37.48 10.64 8.24
N MET A 14 -36.71 11.19 9.19
CA MET A 14 -35.26 11.02 9.24
C MET A 14 -34.85 9.55 9.23
N LEU A 15 -35.60 8.67 9.92
CA LEU A 15 -35.32 7.25 9.97
C LEU A 15 -35.48 6.58 8.59
N HIS A 16 -36.49 6.96 7.82
CA HIS A 16 -36.70 6.46 6.46
C HIS A 16 -35.58 6.94 5.53
N ILE A 17 -35.24 8.23 5.57
CA ILE A 17 -34.15 8.81 4.76
C ILE A 17 -32.82 8.14 5.08
N MET A 18 -32.49 7.91 6.36
CA MET A 18 -31.24 7.27 6.79
C MET A 18 -31.15 5.78 6.46
N SER A 19 -32.29 5.08 6.39
CA SER A 19 -32.32 3.64 6.04
C SER A 19 -32.24 3.38 4.53
N ARG A 20 -32.42 4.42 3.71
CA ARG A 20 -32.32 4.32 2.25
C ARG A 20 -30.88 3.98 1.85
N PRO A 21 -30.67 3.07 0.86
CA PRO A 21 -29.32 2.80 0.36
C PRO A 21 -28.72 4.08 -0.23
N LEU A 22 -27.69 4.59 0.45
CA LEU A 22 -26.93 5.73 -0.04
C LEU A 22 -26.21 5.34 -1.33
N GLN A 23 -26.24 6.25 -2.30
CA GLN A 23 -25.37 6.13 -3.47
C GLN A 23 -23.91 6.14 -3.00
N PRO A 24 -23.04 5.33 -3.62
CA PRO A 24 -21.61 5.38 -3.34
C PRO A 24 -21.06 6.80 -3.59
N PRO A 25 -20.10 7.27 -2.77
CA PRO A 25 -19.41 8.50 -3.08
C PRO A 25 -18.65 8.37 -4.41
N PRO A 26 -18.54 9.45 -5.20
CA PRO A 26 -17.78 9.42 -6.44
C PRO A 26 -16.31 9.09 -6.15
N SER A 27 -15.71 8.33 -7.05
CA SER A 27 -14.32 7.93 -6.97
C SER A 27 -13.38 9.14 -7.12
N HIS A 28 -12.24 9.11 -6.42
CA HIS A 28 -11.19 10.15 -6.53
C HIS A 28 -10.35 10.04 -7.82
N ILE A 29 -10.84 9.32 -8.83
CA ILE A 29 -10.09 9.12 -10.07
C ILE A 29 -10.21 10.39 -10.92
N ASP A 30 -9.06 10.92 -11.32
CA ASP A 30 -8.99 12.05 -12.25
C ASP A 30 -9.52 11.64 -13.64
N ARG A 31 -10.62 12.27 -14.05
CA ARG A 31 -11.34 11.96 -15.29
C ARG A 31 -10.62 12.43 -16.56
N THR A 32 -9.56 13.22 -16.42
CA THR A 32 -8.77 13.71 -17.58
C THR A 32 -7.74 12.69 -18.07
N ARG A 33 -7.49 11.61 -17.31
CA ARG A 33 -6.49 10.60 -17.63
C ARG A 33 -6.89 9.81 -18.88
N LYS A 34 -5.99 9.76 -19.86
CA LYS A 34 -6.18 8.99 -21.11
C LYS A 34 -6.54 7.52 -20.88
N GLY A 35 -5.97 6.89 -19.85
CA GLY A 35 -6.28 5.50 -19.49
C GLY A 35 -7.75 5.31 -19.06
N LEU A 36 -8.34 6.28 -18.35
CA LEU A 36 -9.75 6.23 -18.00
C LEU A 36 -10.63 6.37 -19.25
N SER A 37 -10.31 7.32 -20.14
CA SER A 37 -11.07 7.50 -21.38
C SER A 37 -11.10 6.23 -22.25
N TYR A 38 -10.00 5.47 -22.26
CA TYR A 38 -9.95 4.19 -22.95
C TYR A 38 -10.86 3.15 -22.27
N LEU A 39 -10.82 3.05 -20.93
CA LEU A 39 -11.67 2.11 -20.19
C LEU A 39 -13.17 2.46 -20.33
N GLU A 40 -13.52 3.74 -20.28
CA GLU A 40 -14.89 4.23 -20.49
C GLU A 40 -15.42 3.87 -21.89
N ALA A 41 -14.56 3.89 -22.92
CA ALA A 41 -14.94 3.44 -24.26
C ALA A 41 -15.32 1.94 -24.32
N TYR A 42 -14.82 1.14 -23.37
CA TYR A 42 -15.22 -0.25 -23.15
C TYR A 42 -16.27 -0.40 -22.04
N SER A 43 -17.04 0.66 -21.78
CA SER A 43 -18.13 0.68 -20.81
C SER A 43 -17.71 0.43 -19.36
N TYR A 44 -16.45 0.72 -19.01
CA TYR A 44 -16.02 0.72 -17.61
C TYR A 44 -16.39 2.05 -16.94
N ASN A 45 -17.07 1.97 -15.79
CA ASN A 45 -17.41 3.12 -14.97
C ASN A 45 -16.75 3.00 -13.58
N PRO A 46 -15.94 3.99 -13.16
CA PRO A 46 -15.29 3.94 -11.85
C PRO A 46 -16.27 4.10 -10.67
N ASP A 47 -17.38 4.80 -10.87
CA ASP A 47 -18.35 5.10 -9.80
C ASP A 47 -19.39 3.99 -9.60
N SER A 48 -19.56 3.09 -10.59
CA SER A 48 -20.47 1.94 -10.49
C SER A 48 -19.95 0.82 -9.57
N GLN A 49 -18.75 0.98 -8.99
CA GLN A 49 -18.01 -0.03 -8.22
C GLN A 49 -17.91 -1.40 -8.91
N THR A 50 -18.14 -1.43 -10.23
CA THR A 50 -18.15 -2.65 -11.01
C THR A 50 -16.70 -3.03 -11.32
N ARG A 51 -16.37 -4.29 -11.07
CA ARG A 51 -15.04 -4.83 -11.33
C ARG A 51 -14.87 -5.13 -12.81
N LEU A 52 -13.62 -5.24 -13.24
CA LEU A 52 -13.29 -5.68 -14.60
C LEU A 52 -13.61 -7.18 -14.79
N GLY A 53 -13.80 -7.60 -16.04
CA GLY A 53 -14.08 -9.01 -16.41
C GLY A 53 -15.55 -9.25 -16.76
N GLY A 54 -15.84 -10.35 -17.47
CA GLY A 54 -17.17 -10.60 -18.05
C GLY A 54 -18.34 -10.65 -17.06
N LYS A 55 -18.08 -11.06 -15.82
CA LYS A 55 -19.05 -11.02 -14.71
C LYS A 55 -18.64 -10.05 -13.59
N GLY A 56 -17.64 -9.20 -13.82
CA GLY A 56 -17.06 -8.35 -12.78
C GLY A 56 -16.31 -9.14 -11.70
N GLU A 57 -15.50 -10.12 -12.10
CA GLU A 57 -14.72 -10.97 -11.18
C GLU A 57 -13.36 -10.34 -10.80
N GLY A 58 -12.99 -9.26 -11.47
CA GLY A 58 -11.71 -8.60 -11.33
C GLY A 58 -11.48 -7.94 -9.97
N ILE A 59 -10.23 -7.54 -9.73
CA ILE A 59 -9.85 -6.86 -8.49
C ILE A 59 -10.19 -5.37 -8.61
N LEU A 60 -10.85 -4.81 -7.59
CA LEU A 60 -11.25 -3.40 -7.56
C LEU A 60 -10.07 -2.46 -7.24
N HIS A 61 -9.15 -2.90 -6.39
CA HIS A 61 -8.02 -2.09 -5.92
C HIS A 61 -6.69 -2.79 -6.18
N PRO A 62 -5.62 -2.05 -6.49
CA PRO A 62 -4.32 -2.64 -6.75
C PRO A 62 -3.77 -3.34 -5.51
N ILE A 63 -3.15 -4.51 -5.73
CA ILE A 63 -2.45 -5.25 -4.68
C ILE A 63 -1.09 -4.60 -4.43
N LYS A 64 -0.78 -4.29 -3.16
CA LYS A 64 0.54 -3.81 -2.77
C LYS A 64 1.50 -4.99 -2.59
N ALA A 65 2.51 -5.09 -3.47
CA ALA A 65 3.55 -6.10 -3.35
C ALA A 65 4.53 -5.77 -2.21
N LYS A 66 5.01 -6.80 -1.50
CA LYS A 66 6.06 -6.66 -0.49
C LYS A 66 7.43 -6.85 -1.16
N GLU A 67 8.23 -5.80 -1.18
CA GLU A 67 9.59 -5.86 -1.72
C GLU A 67 10.49 -6.73 -0.83
N LYS A 68 11.24 -7.65 -1.43
CA LYS A 68 12.27 -8.46 -0.76
C LYS A 68 13.64 -7.93 -1.12
N ARG A 69 14.30 -7.26 -0.15
CA ARG A 69 15.66 -6.71 -0.31
C ARG A 69 16.76 -7.64 0.20
N ASP A 70 16.40 -8.81 0.68
CA ASP A 70 17.30 -9.71 1.40
C ASP A 70 17.78 -10.85 0.49
N THR A 71 18.98 -11.36 0.74
CA THR A 71 19.56 -12.52 0.03
C THR A 71 19.07 -13.88 0.55
N VAL A 72 18.28 -13.88 1.63
CA VAL A 72 17.79 -15.12 2.27
C VAL A 72 16.80 -15.87 1.39
N GLY A 73 16.69 -17.19 1.55
CA GLY A 73 15.69 -18.00 0.84
C GLY A 73 14.25 -17.56 1.15
N LEU A 74 13.33 -17.79 0.21
CA LEU A 74 11.89 -17.59 0.45
C LEU A 74 11.42 -18.58 1.53
N GLY A 75 10.58 -18.12 2.47
CA GLY A 75 10.05 -18.96 3.55
C GLY A 75 10.97 -19.17 4.75
N MET A 76 12.21 -18.66 4.73
CA MET A 76 13.10 -18.71 5.89
C MET A 76 12.61 -17.76 6.99
N LYS A 77 12.19 -18.32 8.13
CA LYS A 77 11.81 -17.55 9.32
C LYS A 77 13.07 -16.99 9.98
N LEU A 78 13.41 -15.75 9.64
CA LEU A 78 14.45 -15.02 10.36
C LEU A 78 13.96 -14.73 11.77
N LYS A 79 14.72 -15.14 12.79
CA LYS A 79 14.52 -14.67 14.16
C LYS A 79 14.63 -13.16 14.12
N SER A 80 13.52 -12.48 14.34
CA SER A 80 13.42 -11.02 14.28
C SER A 80 14.48 -10.42 15.20
N SER A 81 15.61 -9.96 14.65
CA SER A 81 16.41 -8.94 15.33
C SER A 81 15.48 -7.75 15.49
N LYS A 82 15.52 -7.06 16.64
CA LYS A 82 14.53 -6.09 17.17
C LYS A 82 13.98 -5.03 16.19
N ASN A 83 14.50 -4.92 14.96
CA ASN A 83 14.08 -4.05 13.88
C ASN A 83 13.53 -4.76 12.62
N GLY A 84 13.28 -6.08 12.64
CA GLY A 84 12.62 -6.83 11.57
C GLY A 84 13.36 -6.88 10.22
N LYS A 85 14.59 -6.36 10.13
CA LYS A 85 15.42 -6.42 8.92
C LYS A 85 16.31 -7.65 8.97
N ALA A 86 16.37 -8.39 7.87
CA ALA A 86 17.38 -9.42 7.73
C ALA A 86 18.77 -8.81 7.90
N HIS A 87 19.72 -9.62 8.37
CA HIS A 87 21.12 -9.24 8.36
C HIS A 87 21.60 -9.14 6.91
N VAL A 88 21.30 -8.03 6.25
CA VAL A 88 21.91 -7.66 4.97
C VAL A 88 23.39 -7.44 5.28
N PRO A 89 24.33 -8.23 4.73
CA PRO A 89 25.74 -7.92 4.88
C PRO A 89 25.93 -6.48 4.38
N LYS A 90 26.41 -5.61 5.27
CA LYS A 90 26.71 -4.22 4.92
C LYS A 90 27.62 -4.27 3.68
N ARG A 91 27.25 -3.56 2.61
CA ARG A 91 28.11 -3.43 1.43
C ARG A 91 29.52 -3.09 1.93
N PRO A 92 30.58 -3.78 1.45
CA PRO A 92 31.93 -3.46 1.88
C PRO A 92 32.16 -1.98 1.61
N ILE A 93 32.50 -1.24 2.66
CA ILE A 93 32.87 0.17 2.52
C ILE A 93 34.22 0.14 1.82
N ASN A 94 34.27 0.58 0.58
CA ASN A 94 35.52 0.78 -0.13
C ASN A 94 36.28 1.90 0.61
N LEU A 95 37.24 1.54 1.45
CA LEU A 95 38.10 2.48 2.15
C LEU A 95 39.24 2.88 1.22
N ASP A 96 39.49 4.18 1.10
CA ASP A 96 40.69 4.69 0.43
C ASP A 96 41.96 4.15 1.10
N ALA A 97 43.01 3.98 0.31
CA ALA A 97 44.31 3.43 0.74
C ALA A 97 44.88 4.11 2.00
N ASN A 98 44.69 5.43 2.14
CA ASN A 98 45.13 6.19 3.31
C ASN A 98 44.39 5.81 4.60
N LYS A 99 43.08 5.51 4.52
CA LYS A 99 42.30 5.06 5.69
C LYS A 99 42.71 3.66 6.13
N ILE A 100 43.02 2.77 5.18
CA ILE A 100 43.51 1.41 5.46
C ILE A 100 44.84 1.49 6.22
N ARG A 101 45.78 2.30 5.73
CA ARG A 101 47.09 2.47 6.36
C ARG A 101 47.00 3.04 7.78
N LYS A 102 46.08 3.97 8.01
CA LYS A 102 45.83 4.54 9.36
C LYS A 102 45.28 3.48 10.31
N MET A 103 44.31 2.67 9.87
CA MET A 103 43.71 1.61 10.68
C MET A 103 44.76 0.57 11.10
N HIS A 104 45.61 0.13 10.18
CA HIS A 104 46.70 -0.80 10.46
C HIS A 104 47.71 -0.24 11.49
N ASN A 105 48.04 1.06 11.41
CA ASN A 105 48.93 1.70 12.38
C ASN A 105 48.29 1.83 13.77
N GLU A 106 46.98 2.00 13.85
CA GLU A 106 46.27 2.03 15.13
C GLU A 106 46.18 0.64 15.76
N ASP A 107 45.92 -0.39 14.96
CA ASP A 107 45.84 -1.77 15.44
C ASP A 107 47.20 -2.30 15.90
N THR A 108 48.28 -1.99 15.18
CA THR A 108 49.65 -2.32 15.62
C THR A 108 50.04 -1.60 16.91
N LYS A 109 49.61 -0.35 17.12
CA LYS A 109 49.83 0.36 18.39
C LYS A 109 49.05 -0.26 19.55
N LYS A 110 47.80 -0.68 19.31
CA LYS A 110 46.98 -1.36 20.31
C LYS A 110 47.56 -2.72 20.69
N GLN A 111 48.03 -3.49 19.71
CA GLN A 111 48.68 -4.78 19.96
C GLN A 111 49.98 -4.64 20.75
N LYS A 112 50.80 -3.62 20.47
CA LYS A 112 52.02 -3.34 21.25
C LYS A 112 51.76 -2.84 22.67
N LYS A 113 50.54 -2.41 22.97
CA LYS A 113 50.13 -1.90 24.28
C LYS A 113 49.52 -2.99 25.17
N LEU A 114 49.25 -4.17 24.60
CA LEU A 114 48.82 -5.38 25.29
C LEU A 114 50.04 -6.24 25.64
#